data_AF-A0A243QVF2-F1
#
_entry.id   AF-A0A243QVF2-F1
#
_cell.length_a   1.000
_cell.length_b   1.000
_cell.length_c   1.000
_cell.angle_alpha   90.00
_cell.angle_beta   90.00
_cell.angle_gamma   90.00
#
_symmetry.space_group_name_H-M   'P 1'
#
loop_
_entity.id
_entity.type
_entity.pdbx_description
1 polymer ?
#
loop_
_entity_poly.entity_id
_entity_poly.type
_entity_poly.pdbx_seq_one_letter_code
_entity_poly.pdbx_strand_id
1 'polypeptide(L)'
;RGPGGVVTSYREAANAIELGDRLGLRASVLKASDLLVFPVLLRDRAAIEDLVTTVLSPLLDARGGPEPLLGTLEAVFASQGNQTAAARRLGVSTRAVTYRLERIRRLTGFSPDDPTQRFTLETAVLGARLLDWPAHPLR
;
A
#
# COMPACT_ATOMS: atom_id res chain seq x y z
N ARG A 1 -23.55 25.39 10.99
CA ARG A 1 -22.21 25.58 10.40
C ARG A 1 -21.69 26.93 10.87
N GLY A 2 -20.74 26.96 11.80
CA GLY A 2 -20.11 28.18 12.32
C GLY A 2 -18.61 28.20 12.00
N PRO A 3 -17.82 29.12 12.59
CA PRO A 3 -16.38 29.26 12.34
C PRO A 3 -15.59 27.95 12.52
N GLY A 4 -15.98 27.11 13.49
CA GLY A 4 -15.38 25.79 13.69
C GLY A 4 -15.61 24.81 12.54
N GLY A 5 -16.72 24.92 11.80
CA GLY A 5 -16.99 24.08 10.63
C GLY A 5 -16.07 24.40 9.45
N VAL A 6 -15.64 25.66 9.30
CA VAL A 6 -14.68 26.08 8.26
C VAL A 6 -13.30 25.49 8.55
N VAL A 7 -12.86 25.51 9.81
CA VAL A 7 -11.57 24.92 10.23
C VAL A 7 -11.57 23.41 10.03
N THR A 8 -12.66 22.71 10.36
CA THR A 8 -12.76 21.26 10.13
C THR A 8 -12.71 20.92 8.65
N SER A 9 -13.49 21.58 7.79
CA SER A 9 -13.47 21.32 6.35
C SER A 9 -12.12 21.65 5.71
N TYR A 10 -11.43 22.69 6.19
CA TYR A 10 -10.06 22.99 5.75
C TYR A 10 -9.08 21.86 6.10
N ARG A 11 -9.12 21.37 7.35
CA ARG A 11 -8.25 20.25 7.79
C ARG A 11 -8.54 18.96 7.03
N GLU A 12 -9.81 18.65 6.78
CA GLU A 12 -10.21 17.49 5.98
C GLU A 12 -9.66 17.58 4.55
N ALA A 13 -9.75 18.76 3.92
CA ALA A 13 -9.21 18.99 2.58
C ALA A 13 -7.68 18.89 2.56
N ALA A 14 -6.97 19.50 3.52
CA ALA A 14 -5.52 19.42 3.61
C ALA A 14 -5.04 17.98 3.81
N ASN A 15 -5.67 17.23 4.72
CA ASN A 15 -5.35 15.81 4.93
C ASN A 15 -5.63 14.96 3.68
N ALA A 16 -6.71 15.26 2.95
CA ALA A 16 -7.04 14.54 1.72
C ALA A 16 -5.98 14.73 0.62
N ILE A 17 -5.42 15.94 0.50
CA ILE A 17 -4.33 16.24 -0.43
C ILE A 17 -3.06 15.48 -0.02
N GLU A 18 -2.64 15.58 1.24
CA GLU A 18 -1.44 14.90 1.73
C GLU A 18 -1.52 13.37 1.54
N LEU A 19 -2.66 12.77 1.89
CA LEU A 19 -2.89 11.34 1.68
C LEU A 19 -2.92 10.99 0.19
N GLY A 20 -3.52 11.84 -0.64
CA GLY A 20 -3.57 11.67 -2.08
C GLY A 20 -2.17 11.59 -2.70
N ASP A 21 -1.29 12.50 -2.32
CA ASP A 21 0.09 12.56 -2.80
C ASP A 21 0.88 11.32 -2.38
N ARG A 22 0.83 10.93 -1.10
CA ARG A 22 1.54 9.75 -0.59
C ARG A 22 1.02 8.44 -1.20
N LEU A 23 -0.28 8.35 -1.45
CA LEU A 23 -0.91 7.20 -2.11
C LEU A 23 -0.86 7.27 -3.64
N GLY A 24 -0.18 8.28 -4.22
CA GLY A 24 -0.06 8.47 -5.66
C GLY A 24 -1.40 8.47 -6.40
N LEU A 25 -2.47 8.97 -5.77
CA LEU A 25 -3.81 9.00 -6.33
C LEU A 25 -3.85 10.04 -7.46
N ARG A 26 -4.21 9.61 -8.67
CA ARG A 26 -4.24 10.49 -9.87
C ARG A 26 -5.59 11.16 -10.10
N ALA A 27 -6.39 11.36 -9.05
CA ALA A 27 -7.71 11.99 -9.17
C ALA A 27 -7.58 13.52 -9.15
N SER A 28 -8.27 14.21 -10.05
CA SER A 28 -8.31 15.68 -10.07
C SER A 28 -9.09 16.26 -8.88
N VAL A 29 -9.97 15.47 -8.27
CA VAL A 29 -10.74 15.81 -7.07
C VAL A 29 -10.78 14.59 -6.16
N LEU A 30 -10.36 14.75 -4.92
CA LEU A 30 -10.44 13.73 -3.87
C LEU A 30 -11.58 14.10 -2.91
N LYS A 31 -12.45 13.13 -2.61
CA LYS A 31 -13.43 13.29 -1.53
C LYS A 31 -12.80 12.76 -0.25
N ALA A 32 -12.85 13.55 0.83
CA ALA A 32 -12.39 13.11 2.14
C ALA A 32 -13.10 11.82 2.61
N SER A 33 -14.36 11.60 2.20
CA SER A 33 -15.12 10.38 2.45
C SER A 33 -14.44 9.12 1.92
N ASP A 34 -13.75 9.23 0.79
CA ASP A 34 -13.12 8.09 0.11
C ASP A 34 -11.78 7.72 0.78
N LEU A 35 -11.30 8.58 1.68
CA LEU A 35 -10.02 8.46 2.38
C LEU A 35 -10.18 8.17 3.87
N LEU A 36 -11.40 7.96 4.38
CA LEU A 36 -11.68 7.84 5.82
C LEU A 36 -10.91 6.70 6.52
N VAL A 37 -10.52 5.66 5.79
CA VAL A 37 -9.76 4.54 6.34
C VAL A 37 -8.31 4.91 6.67
N PHE A 38 -7.68 5.84 5.93
CA PHE A 38 -6.27 6.15 6.12
C PHE A 38 -5.97 6.91 7.42
N PRO A 39 -6.77 7.91 7.84
CA PRO A 39 -6.64 8.48 9.19
C PRO A 39 -6.82 7.44 10.29
N VAL A 40 -7.69 6.44 10.11
CA VAL A 40 -7.88 5.36 11.09
C VAL A 40 -6.61 4.51 11.20
N LEU A 41 -6.01 4.12 10.07
CA LEU A 41 -4.74 3.40 10.05
C LEU A 41 -3.63 4.22 10.71
N LEU A 42 -3.55 5.54 10.45
CA LEU A 42 -2.49 6.40 10.97
C LEU A 42 -2.70 6.86 12.43
N ARG A 43 -3.85 6.57 13.06
CA ARG A 43 -4.06 6.90 14.49
C ARG A 43 -3.04 6.21 15.39
N ASP A 44 -2.68 4.98 15.05
CA ASP A 44 -1.61 4.23 15.70
C ASP A 44 -0.48 4.01 14.70
N ARG A 45 0.33 5.06 14.54
CA ARG A 45 1.48 5.04 13.63
C ARG A 45 2.46 3.91 13.97
N ALA A 46 2.66 3.63 15.26
CA ALA A 46 3.58 2.58 15.70
C ALA A 46 3.08 1.19 15.28
N ALA A 47 1.77 0.93 15.40
CA ALA A 47 1.19 -0.33 14.93
C ALA A 47 1.31 -0.52 13.41
N ILE A 48 1.18 0.55 12.60
CA ILE A 48 1.41 0.46 11.15
C ILE A 48 2.89 0.26 10.82
N GLU A 49 3.80 0.94 11.53
CA GLU A 49 5.24 0.73 11.36
C GLU A 49 5.64 -0.72 11.68
N ASP A 50 5.10 -1.28 12.77
CA ASP A 50 5.31 -2.67 13.15
C ASP A 50 4.73 -3.65 12.12
N LEU A 51 3.54 -3.39 11.60
CA LEU A 51 2.93 -4.18 10.53
C LEU A 51 3.80 -4.17 9.26
N VAL A 52 4.23 -2.99 8.80
CA VAL A 52 5.08 -2.86 7.61
C VAL A 52 6.41 -3.57 7.82
N THR A 53 7.04 -3.37 8.97
CA THR A 53 8.32 -4.00 9.30
C THR A 53 8.17 -5.51 9.34
N THR A 54 7.18 -6.03 10.05
CA THR A 54 6.94 -7.48 10.19
C THR A 54 6.63 -8.15 8.85
N VAL A 55 5.79 -7.52 8.02
CA VAL A 55 5.29 -8.16 6.79
C VAL A 55 6.21 -7.94 5.60
N LEU A 56 6.80 -6.74 5.46
CA LEU A 56 7.47 -6.31 4.23
C LEU A 56 8.98 -6.19 4.36
N SER A 57 9.57 -6.05 5.56
CA SER A 57 11.03 -6.00 5.69
C SER A 57 11.76 -7.23 5.12
N PRO A 58 11.22 -8.47 5.12
CA PRO A 58 11.88 -9.60 4.45
C PRO A 58 12.05 -9.42 2.94
N LEU A 59 11.33 -8.48 2.31
CA LEU A 59 11.50 -8.15 0.89
C LEU A 59 12.82 -7.40 0.64
N LEU A 60 13.43 -6.79 1.66
CA LEU A 60 14.74 -6.13 1.56
C LEU A 60 15.86 -7.12 1.18
N ASP A 61 15.73 -8.38 1.60
CA ASP A 61 16.68 -9.45 1.28
C ASP A 61 16.52 -9.97 -0.15
N ALA A 62 15.53 -9.49 -0.90
CA ALA A 62 15.36 -9.87 -2.29
C ALA A 62 16.50 -9.29 -3.14
N ARG A 63 17.23 -10.18 -3.84
CA ARG A 63 18.05 -9.78 -5.00
C ARG A 63 17.26 -8.85 -5.93
N GLY A 64 17.72 -7.60 -6.05
CA GLY A 64 17.07 -6.52 -6.83
C GLY A 64 16.25 -5.53 -5.99
N GLY A 65 16.29 -5.64 -4.66
CA GLY A 65 15.55 -4.78 -3.75
C GLY A 65 14.08 -5.18 -3.56
N PRO A 66 13.37 -4.56 -2.61
CA PRO A 66 11.95 -4.80 -2.36
C PRO A 66 11.05 -4.21 -3.47
N GLU A 67 11.51 -3.20 -4.22
CA GLU A 67 10.68 -2.38 -5.12
C GLU A 67 9.99 -3.19 -6.22
N PRO A 68 10.64 -4.14 -6.92
CA PRO A 68 9.95 -4.96 -7.92
C PRO A 68 8.87 -5.85 -7.33
N LEU A 69 9.01 -6.27 -6.07
CA LEU A 69 8.04 -7.12 -5.37
C LEU A 69 6.87 -6.28 -4.85
N LEU A 70 7.13 -5.11 -4.27
CA LEU A 70 6.10 -4.14 -3.89
C LEU A 70 5.25 -3.72 -5.09
N GLY A 71 5.89 -3.32 -6.20
CA GLY A 71 5.16 -2.98 -7.42
C GLY A 71 4.35 -4.16 -7.98
N THR A 72 4.78 -5.40 -7.73
CA THR A 72 3.99 -6.59 -8.09
C THR A 72 2.74 -6.73 -7.24
N LEU A 73 2.84 -6.57 -5.91
CA LEU A 73 1.69 -6.59 -5.00
C LEU A 73 0.69 -5.49 -5.37
N GLU A 74 1.16 -4.25 -5.55
CA GLU A 74 0.32 -3.12 -5.95
C GLU A 74 -0.45 -3.39 -7.24
N ALA A 75 0.24 -3.91 -8.27
CA ALA A 75 -0.40 -4.21 -9.55
C ALA A 75 -1.44 -5.33 -9.45
N VAL A 76 -1.19 -6.35 -8.61
CA VAL A 76 -2.12 -7.46 -8.36
C VAL A 76 -3.34 -6.99 -7.60
N PHE A 77 -3.17 -6.18 -6.54
CA PHE A 77 -4.28 -5.61 -5.78
C PHE A 77 -5.13 -4.66 -6.62
N ALA A 78 -4.49 -3.78 -7.40
CA ALA A 78 -5.19 -2.92 -8.37
C ALA A 78 -5.92 -3.69 -9.47
N SER A 79 -5.57 -4.97 -9.68
CA SER A 79 -6.22 -5.88 -10.62
C SER A 79 -7.15 -6.88 -9.94
N GLN A 80 -7.53 -6.65 -8.68
CA GLN A 80 -8.40 -7.52 -7.87
C GLN A 80 -7.90 -8.98 -7.76
N GLY A 81 -6.59 -9.21 -7.85
CA GLY A 81 -5.97 -10.54 -7.83
C GLY A 81 -5.72 -11.14 -9.22
N ASN A 82 -6.18 -10.50 -10.31
CA ASN A 82 -5.97 -11.02 -11.66
C ASN A 82 -4.52 -10.84 -12.12
N GLN A 83 -3.73 -11.93 -12.08
CA GLN A 83 -2.30 -11.92 -12.41
C GLN A 83 -2.04 -11.55 -13.88
N THR A 84 -2.92 -11.89 -14.82
CA THR A 84 -2.77 -11.53 -16.25
C THR A 84 -2.95 -10.03 -16.45
N ALA A 85 -3.96 -9.43 -15.79
CA ALA A 85 -4.17 -7.99 -15.82
C ALA A 85 -3.03 -7.24 -15.14
N ALA A 86 -2.52 -7.74 -14.01
CA ALA A 86 -1.36 -7.19 -13.31
C ALA A 86 -0.09 -7.25 -14.18
N ALA A 87 0.15 -8.37 -14.87
CA ALA A 87 1.26 -8.56 -15.79
C ALA A 87 1.24 -7.53 -16.93
N ARG A 88 0.06 -7.30 -17.53
CA ARG A 88 -0.14 -6.27 -18.55
C ARG A 88 0.15 -4.86 -18.01
N ARG A 89 -0.27 -4.55 -16.78
CA ARG A 89 0.01 -3.24 -16.13
C ARG A 89 1.51 -3.03 -15.88
N LEU A 90 2.23 -4.10 -15.53
CA LEU A 90 3.66 -4.08 -15.24
C LEU A 90 4.55 -4.20 -16.49
N GLY A 91 3.99 -4.49 -17.66
CA GLY A 91 4.76 -4.75 -18.88
C GLY A 91 5.61 -6.04 -18.80
N VAL A 92 5.17 -7.04 -18.04
CA VAL A 92 5.87 -8.33 -17.88
C VAL A 92 4.96 -9.50 -18.25
N SER A 93 5.51 -10.71 -18.29
CA SER A 93 4.70 -11.92 -18.52
C SER A 93 3.94 -12.34 -17.26
N THR A 94 2.80 -13.03 -17.43
CA THR A 94 2.05 -13.61 -16.28
C THR A 94 2.94 -14.55 -15.45
N ARG A 95 3.81 -15.33 -16.10
CA ARG A 95 4.78 -16.20 -15.40
C ARG A 95 5.72 -15.42 -14.49
N ALA A 96 6.17 -14.23 -14.91
CA ALA A 96 7.01 -13.38 -14.07
C ALA A 96 6.26 -12.87 -12.84
N VAL A 97 4.97 -12.52 -12.98
CA VAL A 97 4.10 -12.17 -11.83
C VAL A 97 3.96 -13.35 -10.89
N THR A 98 3.58 -14.53 -11.38
CA THR A 98 3.46 -15.74 -10.57
C THR A 98 4.75 -16.05 -9.81
N TYR A 99 5.90 -15.98 -10.48
CA TYR A 99 7.20 -16.19 -9.84
C TYR A 99 7.49 -15.18 -8.73
N ARG A 100 7.16 -13.90 -8.95
CA ARG A 100 7.35 -12.84 -7.94
C ARG A 100 6.42 -13.03 -6.75
N LEU A 101 5.16 -13.42 -6.96
CA LEU A 101 4.21 -13.74 -5.88
C LEU A 101 4.69 -14.95 -5.05
N GLU A 102 5.17 -16.01 -5.71
CA GLU A 102 5.78 -17.14 -5.01
C GLU A 102 7.02 -16.72 -4.21
N ARG A 103 7.81 -15.79 -4.75
CA ARG A 103 8.97 -15.24 -4.03
C ARG A 103 8.56 -14.42 -2.81
N ILE A 104 7.53 -13.58 -2.93
CA ILE A 104 6.96 -12.83 -1.81
C ILE A 104 6.48 -13.79 -0.73
N ARG A 105 5.74 -14.84 -1.11
CA ARG A 105 5.28 -15.88 -0.17
C ARG A 105 6.42 -16.55 0.58
N ARG A 106 7.51 -16.90 -0.12
CA ARG A 106 8.69 -17.51 0.51
C ARG A 106 9.44 -16.56 1.45
N LEU A 107 9.54 -15.28 1.11
CA LEU A 107 10.27 -14.30 1.93
C LEU A 107 9.46 -13.86 3.15
N THR A 108 8.17 -13.60 2.97
CA THR A 108 7.32 -12.97 3.98
C THR A 108 6.50 -13.99 4.79
N GLY A 109 6.29 -15.20 4.25
CA GLY A 109 5.37 -16.18 4.81
C GLY A 109 3.88 -15.92 4.49
N PHE A 110 3.54 -14.78 3.88
CA PHE A 110 2.17 -14.42 3.54
C PHE A 110 1.82 -14.77 2.10
N SER A 111 0.68 -15.43 1.92
CA SER A 111 0.11 -15.80 0.63
C SER A 111 -0.98 -14.81 0.21
N PRO A 112 -0.95 -14.27 -1.02
CA PRO A 112 -2.03 -13.45 -1.55
C PRO A 112 -3.28 -14.28 -1.91
N ASP A 113 -3.20 -15.61 -1.89
CA ASP A 113 -4.33 -16.50 -2.20
C ASP A 113 -5.19 -16.79 -0.95
N ASP A 114 -4.66 -16.61 0.26
CA ASP A 114 -5.44 -16.67 1.49
C ASP A 114 -6.08 -15.31 1.79
N PRO A 115 -7.41 -15.20 2.01
CA PRO A 115 -8.07 -13.91 2.18
C PRO A 115 -7.53 -13.07 3.35
N THR A 116 -7.19 -13.70 4.47
CA THR A 116 -6.71 -13.00 5.67
C THR A 116 -5.29 -12.49 5.44
N GLN A 117 -4.41 -13.35 4.93
CA GLN A 117 -3.03 -12.98 4.62
C GLN A 117 -2.95 -11.95 3.49
N ARG A 118 -3.85 -12.04 2.49
CA ARG A 118 -3.99 -11.03 1.44
C ARG A 118 -4.37 -9.68 2.03
N PHE A 119 -5.35 -9.62 2.93
CA PHE A 119 -5.72 -8.37 3.60
C PHE A 119 -4.56 -7.79 4.41
N THR A 120 -3.79 -8.64 5.10
CA THR A 120 -2.56 -8.24 5.80
C THR A 120 -1.53 -7.64 4.84
N LEU A 121 -1.27 -8.29 3.71
CA LEU A 121 -0.36 -7.77 2.68
C LEU A 121 -0.85 -6.46 2.06
N GLU A 122 -2.14 -6.36 1.74
CA GLU A 122 -2.76 -5.13 1.19
C GLU A 122 -2.61 -3.98 2.18
N THR A 123 -2.89 -4.21 3.46
CA THR A 123 -2.77 -3.20 4.52
C THR A 123 -1.31 -2.78 4.74
N ALA A 124 -0.39 -3.75 4.77
CA ALA A 124 1.04 -3.46 4.91
C ALA A 124 1.57 -2.66 3.71
N VAL A 125 1.18 -2.99 2.48
CA VAL A 125 1.58 -2.23 1.27
C VAL A 125 1.01 -0.81 1.32
N LEU A 126 -0.24 -0.62 1.73
CA LEU A 126 -0.80 0.72 1.94
C LEU A 126 -0.04 1.50 3.02
N GLY A 127 0.27 0.85 4.15
CA GLY A 127 1.08 1.41 5.22
C GLY A 127 2.47 1.84 4.74
N ALA A 128 3.15 1.00 3.96
CA ALA A 128 4.45 1.30 3.38
C ALA A 128 4.40 2.57 2.50
N ARG A 129 3.38 2.70 1.64
CA ARG A 129 3.19 3.90 0.81
C ARG A 129 2.90 5.14 1.66
N LEU A 130 2.05 5.01 2.67
CA LEU A 130 1.77 6.11 3.61
C LEU A 130 3.00 6.54 4.40
N LEU A 131 3.93 5.63 4.67
CA LEU A 131 5.16 5.91 5.41
C LEU A 131 6.34 6.25 4.50
N ASP A 132 6.14 6.19 3.18
CA ASP A 132 7.17 6.32 2.14
C ASP A 132 8.33 5.32 2.29
N TRP A 133 8.01 4.10 2.75
CA TRP A 133 8.93 2.96 2.81
C TRP A 133 8.99 2.25 1.45
N PRO A 134 10.16 1.80 0.99
CA PRO A 134 11.45 1.71 1.68
C PRO A 134 12.36 2.94 1.56
N ALA A 135 11.93 3.99 0.85
CA ALA A 135 12.74 5.20 0.66
C ALA A 135 13.07 5.91 1.98
N HIS A 136 12.15 5.86 2.93
CA HIS A 136 12.32 6.30 4.32
C HIS A 136 12.27 5.08 5.26
N PRO A 137 13.43 4.67 5.81
CA PRO A 137 13.47 3.59 6.80
C PRO A 137 12.59 3.89 8.01
N LEU A 138 11.90 2.85 8.49
CA LEU A 138 11.10 2.93 9.72
C LEU A 138 12.02 2.86 10.95
N ARG A 139 11.55 3.37 12.09
CA ARG A 139 12.31 3.40 13.35
C ARG A 139 12.17 2.12 14.15
#